data_AF-A0A2V4WT08-F1
#
_entry.id   AF-A0A2V4WT08-F1
#
_cell.length_a   1.000
_cell.length_b   1.000
_cell.length_c   1.000
_cell.angle_alpha   90.00
_cell.angle_beta   90.00
_cell.angle_gamma   90.00
#
_symmetry.space_group_name_H-M   'P 1'
#
loop_
_entity.id
_entity.type
_entity.pdbx_description
1 polymer ?
#
loop_
_entity_poly.entity_id
_entity_poly.type
_entity_poly.pdbx_seq_one_letter_code
_entity_poly.pdbx_strand_id
1 'polypeptide(L)'
;MEVKFDLVRIGRTRKNHTSEKILEQNVDLLKSNIRFFLKDKVSSNKNNGISMVMIVPGKGYNIKIALQDIRDNEIKKELRKKFPNSIYKGEYSTILDNMNNRVFR
;
A
#
# COMPACT_ATOMS: atom_id res chain seq x y z
N MET A 1 15.44 -4.28 -4.87
CA MET A 1 14.30 -5.21 -4.74
C MET A 1 13.18 -4.84 -5.69
N GLU A 2 12.52 -5.79 -6.34
CA GLU A 2 11.29 -5.50 -7.10
C GLU A 2 10.10 -5.36 -6.12
N VAL A 3 9.30 -4.29 -6.26
CA VAL A 3 8.13 -4.06 -5.40
C VAL A 3 6.89 -3.91 -6.27
N LYS A 4 5.96 -4.87 -6.13
CA LYS A 4 4.64 -4.86 -6.77
C LYS A 4 3.60 -4.32 -5.80
N PHE A 5 2.71 -3.50 -6.32
CA PHE A 5 1.67 -2.86 -5.52
C PHE A 5 0.30 -3.19 -6.08
N ASP A 6 -0.51 -3.84 -5.26
CA ASP A 6 -1.93 -4.04 -5.52
C ASP A 6 -2.70 -2.92 -4.82
N LEU A 7 -3.67 -2.33 -5.50
CA LEU A 7 -4.48 -1.25 -4.94
C LEU A 7 -5.85 -1.77 -4.57
N VAL A 8 -6.25 -1.55 -3.32
CA VAL A 8 -7.58 -1.92 -2.81
C VAL A 8 -8.26 -0.67 -2.28
N ARG A 9 -9.48 -0.39 -2.75
CA ARG A 9 -10.29 0.70 -2.21
C ARG A 9 -11.24 0.19 -1.14
N ILE A 10 -11.17 0.78 0.05
CA ILE A 10 -12.16 0.55 1.11
C ILE A 10 -13.11 1.73 1.14
N GLY A 11 -14.36 1.48 0.75
CA GLY A 11 -15.41 2.51 0.62
C GLY A 11 -15.66 2.93 -0.83
N ARG A 12 -16.39 4.03 -1.02
CA ARG A 12 -16.85 4.48 -2.35
C ARG A 12 -15.87 5.44 -3.01
N THR A 13 -15.87 5.46 -4.35
CA THR A 13 -15.18 6.49 -5.16
C THR A 13 -15.76 7.86 -4.88
N ARG A 14 -14.92 8.90 -4.92
CA ARG A 14 -15.36 10.26 -4.69
C ARG A 14 -16.01 10.84 -5.92
N LYS A 15 -17.06 11.63 -5.71
CA LYS A 15 -17.67 12.45 -6.77
C LYS A 15 -16.78 13.64 -7.14
N ASN A 16 -16.04 14.18 -6.17
CA ASN A 16 -15.12 15.29 -6.40
C ASN A 16 -13.83 14.78 -7.06
N HIS A 17 -13.59 15.21 -8.29
CA HIS A 17 -12.44 14.80 -9.09
C HIS A 17 -11.10 15.27 -8.50
N THR A 18 -11.02 16.51 -7.99
CA THR A 18 -9.80 17.03 -7.35
C THR A 18 -9.43 16.21 -6.12
N SER A 19 -10.41 15.87 -5.27
CA SER A 19 -10.18 15.03 -4.10
C SER A 19 -9.73 13.61 -4.46
N GLU A 20 -10.13 13.11 -5.62
CA GLU A 20 -9.72 11.81 -6.13
C GLU A 20 -8.29 11.87 -6.71
N LYS A 21 -7.96 12.94 -7.43
CA LYS A 21 -6.61 13.20 -7.95
C LYS A 21 -5.58 13.37 -6.83
N ILE A 22 -5.95 13.99 -5.71
CA ILE A 22 -5.07 14.07 -4.53
C ILE A 22 -4.80 12.67 -3.95
N LEU A 23 -5.81 11.78 -3.93
CA LEU A 23 -5.59 10.40 -3.47
C LEU A 23 -4.63 9.66 -4.39
N GLU A 24 -4.78 9.81 -5.70
CA GLU A 24 -3.90 9.21 -6.70
C GLU A 24 -2.44 9.69 -6.53
N GLN A 25 -2.24 11.01 -6.40
CA GLN A 25 -0.92 11.58 -6.11
C GLN A 25 -0.31 11.03 -4.81
N ASN A 26 -1.12 10.87 -3.77
CA ASN A 26 -0.64 10.30 -2.51
C ASN A 26 -0.28 8.81 -2.62
N VAL A 27 -0.98 8.06 -3.47
CA VAL A 27 -0.63 6.67 -3.80
C VAL A 27 0.74 6.64 -4.46
N ASP A 28 0.95 7.45 -5.50
CA ASP A 28 2.20 7.46 -6.26
C ASP A 28 3.39 7.94 -5.42
N LEU A 29 3.17 8.94 -4.56
CA LEU A 29 4.16 9.39 -3.59
C LEU A 29 4.57 8.25 -2.66
N LEU A 30 3.60 7.53 -2.08
CA LEU A 30 3.89 6.44 -1.15
C LEU A 30 4.58 5.26 -1.86
N LYS A 31 4.15 4.90 -3.08
CA LYS A 31 4.83 3.89 -3.92
C LYS A 31 6.30 4.26 -4.14
N SER A 32 6.55 5.50 -4.52
CA SER A 32 7.91 6.00 -4.80
C SER A 32 8.78 5.96 -3.55
N ASN A 33 8.25 6.39 -2.42
CA ASN A 33 8.96 6.37 -1.14
C ASN A 33 9.30 4.94 -0.69
N ILE A 34 8.38 3.99 -0.83
CA ILE A 34 8.62 2.58 -0.47
C ILE A 34 9.65 1.95 -1.41
N ARG A 35 9.51 2.17 -2.74
CA ARG A 35 10.48 1.67 -3.72
C ARG A 35 11.88 2.19 -3.45
N PHE A 36 12.01 3.48 -3.18
CA PHE A 36 13.28 4.11 -2.85
C PHE A 36 13.86 3.51 -1.57
N PHE A 37 13.05 3.39 -0.52
CA PHE A 37 13.48 2.83 0.77
C PHE A 37 13.97 1.37 0.66
N LEU A 38 13.33 0.55 -0.19
CA LEU A 38 13.67 -0.86 -0.36
C LEU A 38 14.63 -1.13 -1.53
N LYS A 39 15.09 -0.10 -2.23
CA LYS A 39 15.90 -0.23 -3.45
C LYS A 39 17.16 -1.07 -3.19
N ASP A 40 17.89 -0.71 -2.15
CA ASP A 40 19.19 -1.30 -1.78
C ASP A 40 19.06 -2.45 -0.79
N LYS A 41 17.83 -2.84 -0.45
CA LYS A 41 17.56 -3.98 0.43
C LYS A 41 17.56 -5.27 -0.38
N VAL A 42 18.24 -6.28 0.14
CA VAL A 42 18.21 -7.65 -0.38
C VAL A 42 17.13 -8.40 0.39
N SER A 43 16.15 -8.98 -0.32
CA SER A 43 15.16 -9.85 0.33
C SER A 43 15.76 -11.23 0.53
N SER A 44 15.40 -11.87 1.64
CA SER A 44 15.73 -13.28 1.90
C SER A 44 15.07 -14.28 0.93
N ASN A 45 14.13 -13.82 0.08
CA ASN A 45 13.44 -14.67 -0.91
C ASN A 45 14.23 -14.87 -2.21
N LYS A 46 14.15 -16.08 -2.78
CA LYS A 46 14.78 -16.48 -4.07
C LYS A 46 14.48 -15.54 -5.26
N ASN A 47 13.33 -14.86 -5.26
CA ASN A 47 12.92 -13.98 -6.36
C ASN A 47 13.17 -12.48 -6.11
N ASN A 48 13.81 -12.11 -4.99
CA ASN A 48 14.16 -10.73 -4.59
C ASN A 48 13.05 -9.68 -4.84
N GLY A 49 11.79 -10.09 -4.63
CA GLY A 49 10.60 -9.31 -4.92
C GLY A 49 9.58 -9.42 -3.80
N ILE A 50 8.87 -8.32 -3.55
CA ILE A 50 7.75 -8.28 -2.59
C ILE A 50 6.50 -7.77 -3.29
N SER A 51 5.36 -8.33 -2.90
CA SER A 51 4.04 -7.81 -3.28
C SER A 51 3.39 -7.21 -2.05
N MET A 52 2.75 -6.06 -2.21
CA MET A 52 2.17 -5.30 -1.11
C MET A 52 0.82 -4.73 -1.54
N VAL A 53 -0.17 -4.85 -0.66
CA VAL A 53 -1.47 -4.21 -0.87
C VAL A 53 -1.45 -2.80 -0.28
N MET A 54 -1.85 -1.82 -1.09
CA MET A 54 -2.06 -0.44 -0.71
C MET A 54 -3.56 -0.15 -0.60
N ILE A 55 -3.98 0.39 0.53
CA ILE A 55 -5.37 0.70 0.83
C ILE A 55 -5.63 2.18 0.50
N VAL A 56 -6.54 2.40 -0.44
CA VAL A 56 -7.08 3.72 -0.77
C VAL A 56 -8.39 3.92 0.00
N PRO A 57 -8.48 4.91 0.90
CA PRO A 57 -9.67 5.08 1.72
C PRO A 57 -10.76 5.87 0.98
N GLY A 58 -12.02 5.53 1.24
CA GLY A 58 -13.16 6.34 0.79
C GLY A 58 -13.20 7.74 1.44
N LYS A 59 -12.69 7.88 2.68
CA LYS A 59 -12.65 9.14 3.44
C LYS A 59 -11.21 9.49 3.88
N GLY A 60 -10.86 10.78 3.86
CA GLY A 60 -9.51 11.26 4.19
C GLY A 60 -8.47 10.94 3.12
N TYR A 61 -7.25 11.47 3.22
CA TYR A 61 -6.27 11.38 2.12
C TYR A 61 -5.08 10.45 2.41
N ASN A 62 -5.14 9.73 3.54
CA ASN A 62 -4.03 8.92 4.02
C ASN A 62 -4.10 7.50 3.46
N ILE A 63 -3.25 7.24 2.47
CA ILE A 63 -3.05 5.90 1.91
C ILE A 63 -2.36 5.01 2.94
N LYS A 64 -2.81 3.76 3.04
CA LYS A 64 -2.21 2.78 3.95
C LYS A 64 -1.59 1.63 3.17
N ILE A 65 -0.75 0.86 3.84
CA ILE A 65 -0.16 -0.38 3.34
C ILE A 65 -0.49 -1.52 4.31
N ALA A 66 -0.86 -2.65 3.72
CA ALA A 66 -0.96 -3.93 4.41
C ALA A 66 0.41 -4.62 4.38
N LEU A 67 0.79 -5.18 5.52
CA LEU A 67 2.05 -5.91 5.67
C LEU A 67 1.83 -7.42 5.76
N GLN A 68 0.58 -7.87 5.79
CA GLN A 68 0.17 -9.26 6.01
C GLN A 68 0.78 -10.20 4.96
N ASP A 69 0.86 -9.77 3.71
CA ASP A 69 1.34 -10.58 2.59
C ASP A 69 2.88 -10.59 2.45
N ILE A 70 3.58 -9.77 3.24
CA ILE A 70 5.04 -9.71 3.22
C ILE A 70 5.60 -10.84 4.08
N ARG A 71 6.28 -11.81 3.46
CA ARG A 71 6.86 -12.96 4.16
C ARG A 71 8.07 -12.58 5.02
N ASP A 72 8.91 -11.68 4.52
CA ASP A 72 10.15 -11.26 5.19
C ASP A 72 9.85 -10.39 6.43
N ASN A 73 10.17 -10.92 7.61
CA ASN A 73 9.89 -10.26 8.88
C ASN A 73 10.77 -9.04 9.14
N GLU A 74 12.00 -9.02 8.63
CA GLU A 74 12.88 -7.85 8.77
C GLU A 74 12.37 -6.69 7.93
N ILE A 75 11.95 -6.98 6.68
CA ILE A 75 11.29 -5.96 5.84
C ILE A 75 10.03 -5.41 6.52
N LYS A 76 9.20 -6.27 7.12
CA LYS A 76 8.01 -5.82 7.86
C LYS A 76 8.38 -4.88 9.03
N LYS A 77 9.41 -5.22 9.81
CA LYS A 77 9.89 -4.36 10.92
C LYS A 77 10.38 -3.02 10.40
N GLU A 78 11.19 -3.02 9.35
CA GLU A 78 11.74 -1.80 8.75
C GLU A 78 10.64 -0.89 8.20
N LEU A 79 9.65 -1.45 7.50
CA LEU A 79 8.49 -0.70 7.00
C LEU A 79 7.65 -0.11 8.12
N ARG A 80 7.41 -0.85 9.21
CA ARG A 80 6.71 -0.33 10.40
C ARG A 80 7.46 0.84 11.03
N LYS A 81 8.79 0.74 11.12
CA LYS A 81 9.65 1.79 11.68
C LYS A 81 9.65 3.04 10.82
N LYS A 82 9.75 2.89 9.49
CA LYS A 82 9.86 4.02 8.56
C LYS A 82 8.52 4.67 8.23
N PHE A 83 7.44 3.90 8.15
CA PHE A 83 6.11 4.34 7.72
C PHE A 83 5.01 4.02 8.74
N PRO A 84 5.17 4.34 10.05
CA PRO A 84 4.24 3.90 11.09
C PRO A 84 2.81 4.39 10.88
N ASN A 85 2.67 5.62 10.36
CA ASN A 85 1.38 6.24 10.08
C ASN A 85 0.73 5.74 8.79
N SER A 86 1.45 4.99 7.96
CA SER A 86 0.90 4.41 6.74
C SER A 86 0.55 2.93 6.92
N ILE A 87 0.74 2.34 8.09
CA ILE A 87 0.36 0.93 8.30
C ILE A 87 -1.15 0.81 8.48
N TYR A 88 -1.76 -0.10 7.73
CA TYR A 88 -3.16 -0.47 7.90
C TYR A 88 -3.34 -1.28 9.19
N LYS A 89 -4.25 -0.84 10.05
CA LYS A 89 -4.54 -1.44 11.36
C LYS A 89 -5.90 -2.14 11.41
N GLY A 90 -6.66 -2.14 10.32
CA GLY A 90 -7.95 -2.84 10.24
C GLY A 90 -7.78 -4.32 9.96
N GLU A 91 -8.91 -5.02 9.87
CA GLU A 91 -8.94 -6.47 9.62
C GLU A 91 -8.52 -6.80 8.19
N TYR A 92 -7.82 -7.93 8.03
CA TYR A 92 -7.40 -8.41 6.72
C TYR A 92 -8.58 -8.88 5.86
N SER A 93 -9.64 -9.42 6.49
CA SER A 93 -10.92 -9.73 5.84
C SER A 93 -11.46 -8.56 5.01
N THR A 94 -11.39 -7.34 5.56
CA THR A 94 -11.86 -6.14 4.87
C THR A 94 -11.09 -5.88 3.57
N ILE A 95 -9.80 -6.22 3.51
CA ILE A 95 -9.00 -6.09 2.29
C ILE A 95 -9.48 -7.10 1.25
N LEU A 96 -9.64 -8.37 1.66
CA LEU A 96 -10.10 -9.45 0.79
C LEU A 96 -11.47 -9.15 0.18
N ASP A 97 -12.43 -8.70 1.00
CA ASP A 97 -13.79 -8.36 0.58
C ASP A 97 -13.82 -7.22 -0.47
N ASN A 98 -12.78 -6.40 -0.52
CA ASN A 98 -12.70 -5.22 -1.37
C ASN A 98 -11.67 -5.37 -2.51
N MET A 99 -11.05 -6.55 -2.70
CA MET A 99 -10.02 -6.78 -3.72
C MET A 99 -10.47 -6.44 -5.15
N ASN A 100 -11.75 -6.62 -5.46
CA ASN A 100 -12.31 -6.38 -6.79
C ASN A 100 -12.77 -4.93 -7.02
N ASN A 101 -12.62 -4.06 -6.01
CA ASN A 101 -13.01 -2.67 -6.15
C ASN A 101 -12.07 -1.95 -7.11
N ARG A 102 -12.62 -1.33 -8.15
CA ARG A 102 -11.84 -0.54 -9.11
C ARG A 102 -11.15 0.63 -8.39
N VAL A 103 -9.86 0.81 -8.62
CA VAL A 103 -9.05 1.88 -8.02
C VAL A 103 -8.42 2.73 -9.11
N PHE A 104 -8.87 3.99 -9.20
CA PHE A 104 -8.55 4.94 -10.28
C PHE A 104 -8.96 4.37 -11.66
N ARG A 105 -9.32 5.24 -12.61
CA ARG A 105 -9.82 4.84 -13.92
C ARG A 105 -8.93 5.45 -14.98
#